data_AF-A0A8C5WRU3-F1
#
_entry.id   AF-A0A8C5WRU3-F1
#
_cell.length_a   1.000
_cell.length_b   1.000
_cell.length_c   1.000
_cell.angle_alpha   90.00
_cell.angle_beta   90.00
_cell.angle_gamma   90.00
#
_symmetry.space_group_name_H-M   'P 1'
#
loop_
_entity.id
_entity.type
_entity.pdbx_description
1 polymer ?
#
loop_
_entity_poly.entity_id
_entity_poly.type
_entity_poly.pdbx_seq_one_letter_code
_entity_poly.pdbx_strand_id
1 'polypeptide(L)'
;MISQLHFIFLWSMPCFVLGNYSAEEKYKIWMRHRYNSCTACLGELMAHEAFQVKETALGTLMKFVELEAKRPLVKNEWSFNFPRELLQVVVEGLIQTDQNSSLLISHFQEYMEHDDVRFFVMKAVAENLGTVMPKAKQAPFPIYQKNAFTLISSIVMPSEESEIKKFLVNNANQEEWKVSKRKEHRRAFERMWLGFLKYKLPGSLYKKVLVILHDSILPHLNEPTLLMDFLTVAYDVGGAISLLALNGLFVLILQHNLEYPDFYTKLYSLLDPSIFHVKYHARFFRLLDLFLSSSHLPAYLVAAFAKRLSRLALTAPPDGLLIVIPFICNLLKRHPSCLVLIHRPNGPAEMPDDPYKMDEKDPLESRAMESSLWEIKTLQNHYHPDVAKAAEEINLPLSQMEQDLSEILQLTSFEIFDRDIKKESKDVPLEYQQPRGLFGKKDDLCAEYFSLE
;
A
#
# COMPACT_ATOMS: atom_id res chain seq x y z
N MET A 1 36.58 -38.80 10.85
CA MET A 1 35.19 -38.62 10.37
C MET A 1 34.87 -39.37 9.08
N ILE A 2 35.77 -39.43 8.09
CA ILE A 2 35.52 -40.11 6.80
C ILE A 2 35.41 -41.65 6.94
N SER A 3 36.11 -42.24 7.91
CA SER A 3 36.07 -43.69 8.20
C SER A 3 34.85 -44.14 9.02
N GLN A 4 34.20 -43.24 9.76
CA GLN A 4 32.95 -43.55 10.49
C GLN A 4 31.71 -43.48 9.60
N LEU A 5 31.73 -42.66 8.54
CA LEU A 5 30.69 -42.65 7.52
C LEU A 5 30.62 -44.00 6.77
N HIS A 6 31.76 -44.62 6.46
CA HIS A 6 31.80 -45.90 5.75
C HIS A 6 31.14 -47.06 6.54
N PHE A 7 31.16 -47.00 7.88
CA PHE A 7 30.57 -48.03 8.75
C PHE A 7 29.06 -47.84 8.95
N ILE A 8 28.56 -46.61 8.96
CA ILE A 8 27.11 -46.32 8.95
C ILE A 8 26.49 -46.70 7.59
N PHE A 9 27.27 -46.61 6.51
CA PHE A 9 26.84 -46.92 5.14
C PHE A 9 26.49 -48.40 4.87
N LEU A 10 27.06 -49.35 5.61
CA LEU A 10 26.79 -50.78 5.44
C LEU A 10 25.51 -51.25 6.17
N TRP A 11 24.99 -50.47 7.13
CA TRP A 11 23.84 -50.86 7.95
C TRP A 11 22.51 -50.21 7.53
N SER A 12 22.53 -49.12 6.74
CA SER A 12 21.30 -48.46 6.27
C SER A 12 20.76 -49.02 4.95
N MET A 13 21.44 -49.99 4.32
CA MET A 13 21.04 -50.60 3.06
C MET A 13 19.98 -51.74 3.10
N PRO A 14 19.57 -52.37 4.23
CA PRO A 14 18.70 -53.55 4.12
C PRO A 14 17.23 -53.27 3.80
N CYS A 15 16.70 -52.06 3.97
CA CYS A 15 15.24 -51.88 3.98
C CYS A 15 14.60 -51.43 2.65
N PHE A 16 15.37 -50.92 1.67
CA PHE A 16 14.79 -50.36 0.43
C PHE A 16 15.06 -51.17 -0.85
N VAL A 17 15.78 -52.29 -0.77
CA VAL A 17 16.19 -53.07 -1.96
C VAL A 17 15.72 -54.52 -1.87
N LEU A 18 14.42 -54.72 -1.71
CA LEU A 18 13.75 -56.04 -1.81
C LEU A 18 13.00 -56.23 -3.14
N GLY A 19 13.35 -55.45 -4.18
CA GLY A 19 12.85 -55.63 -5.55
C GLY A 19 13.92 -56.17 -6.49
N ASN A 20 13.53 -57.01 -7.45
CA ASN A 20 14.36 -57.53 -8.55
C ASN A 20 14.78 -56.41 -9.52
N TYR A 21 15.62 -55.48 -9.07
CA TYR A 21 16.21 -54.42 -9.88
C TYR A 21 17.62 -54.83 -10.35
N SER A 22 17.97 -54.47 -11.58
CA SER A 22 19.32 -54.59 -12.14
C SER A 22 20.34 -53.75 -11.36
N ALA A 23 21.64 -54.08 -11.46
CA ALA A 23 22.70 -53.33 -10.78
C ALA A 23 22.73 -51.84 -11.20
N GLU A 24 22.40 -51.55 -12.46
CA GLU A 24 22.32 -50.19 -13.00
C GLU A 24 21.15 -49.39 -12.39
N GLU A 25 19.99 -50.02 -12.21
CA GLU A 25 18.83 -49.38 -11.57
C GLU A 25 19.09 -49.07 -10.09
N LYS A 26 19.72 -49.98 -9.36
CA LYS A 26 20.12 -49.75 -7.97
C LYS A 26 21.09 -48.56 -7.86
N TYR A 27 22.05 -48.45 -8.78
CA TYR A 27 22.97 -47.32 -8.84
C TYR A 27 22.26 -45.99 -9.15
N LYS A 28 21.33 -45.98 -10.12
CA LYS A 28 20.51 -44.79 -10.44
C LYS A 28 19.66 -44.32 -9.26
N ILE A 29 19.04 -45.25 -8.52
CA ILE A 29 18.27 -44.94 -7.31
C ILE A 29 19.18 -44.34 -6.24
N TRP A 30 20.36 -44.93 -6.01
CA TRP A 30 21.32 -44.42 -5.04
C TRP A 30 21.81 -43.01 -5.39
N MET A 31 22.14 -42.75 -6.65
CA MET A 31 22.54 -41.42 -7.12
C MET A 31 21.43 -40.38 -6.90
N ARG A 32 20.16 -40.73 -7.15
CA ARG A 32 19.01 -39.86 -6.87
C ARG A 32 18.87 -39.57 -5.37
N HIS A 33 19.03 -40.59 -4.53
CA HIS A 33 19.00 -40.39 -3.08
C HIS A 33 20.10 -39.44 -2.61
N ARG A 34 21.33 -39.58 -3.13
CA ARG A 34 22.45 -38.68 -2.82
C ARG A 34 22.20 -37.25 -3.27
N TYR A 35 21.62 -37.09 -4.46
CA TYR A 35 21.21 -35.79 -4.98
C TYR A 35 20.18 -35.13 -4.04
N ASN A 36 19.12 -35.84 -3.68
CA ASN A 36 18.08 -35.34 -2.77
C ASN A 36 18.62 -35.04 -1.36
N SER A 37 19.60 -35.81 -0.88
CA SER A 37 20.26 -35.53 0.39
C SER A 37 21.10 -34.24 0.32
N CYS A 38 21.75 -33.99 -0.81
CA CYS A 38 22.53 -32.78 -1.06
C CYS A 38 21.61 -31.54 -1.12
N THR A 39 20.47 -31.64 -1.80
CA THR A 39 19.53 -30.53 -1.94
C THR A 39 18.88 -30.17 -0.60
N ALA A 40 18.56 -31.17 0.23
CA ALA A 40 18.11 -30.95 1.60
C ALA A 40 19.17 -30.22 2.45
N CYS A 41 20.43 -30.67 2.40
CA CYS A 41 21.53 -30.02 3.12
C CYS A 41 21.75 -28.57 2.65
N LEU A 42 21.68 -28.30 1.34
CA LEU A 42 21.75 -26.94 0.80
C LEU A 42 20.57 -26.06 1.27
N GLY A 43 19.38 -26.64 1.37
CA GLY A 43 18.21 -25.95 1.95
C GLY A 43 18.43 -25.56 3.41
N GLU A 44 18.98 -26.47 4.23
CA GLU A 44 19.34 -26.17 5.62
C GLU A 44 20.40 -25.06 5.73
N LEU A 45 21.39 -25.05 4.82
CA LEU A 45 22.42 -24.01 4.77
C LEU A 45 21.89 -22.61 4.45
N MET A 46 20.69 -22.49 3.86
CA MET A 46 20.04 -21.18 3.69
C MET A 46 19.66 -20.54 5.04
N ALA A 47 19.55 -21.32 6.12
CA ALA A 47 19.28 -20.83 7.48
C ALA A 47 20.56 -20.59 8.31
N HIS A 48 21.74 -20.77 7.71
CA HIS A 48 23.04 -20.63 8.40
C HIS A 48 23.30 -19.19 8.88
N GLU A 49 23.98 -18.99 10.01
CA GLU A 49 24.20 -17.65 10.59
C GLU A 49 24.98 -16.69 9.66
N ALA A 50 25.99 -17.21 8.96
CA ALA A 50 26.81 -16.44 8.03
C ALA A 50 26.14 -16.19 6.67
N PHE A 51 25.98 -14.92 6.28
CA PHE A 51 25.34 -14.52 5.02
C PHE A 51 26.02 -15.08 3.76
N GLN A 52 27.36 -15.12 3.72
CA GLN A 52 28.10 -15.67 2.58
C GLN A 52 27.74 -17.15 2.32
N VAL A 53 27.44 -17.92 3.37
CA VAL A 53 27.03 -19.32 3.24
C VAL A 53 25.61 -19.41 2.67
N LYS A 54 24.70 -18.52 3.09
CA LYS A 54 23.34 -18.46 2.54
C LYS A 54 23.34 -18.09 1.05
N GLU A 55 24.11 -17.09 0.67
CA GLU A 55 24.21 -16.60 -0.70
C GLU A 55 24.79 -17.68 -1.62
N THR A 56 25.86 -18.34 -1.20
CA THR A 56 26.45 -19.45 -1.97
C THR A 56 25.53 -20.67 -2.04
N ALA A 57 24.80 -21.00 -0.97
CA ALA A 57 23.79 -22.06 -0.98
C ALA A 57 22.66 -21.74 -1.97
N LEU A 58 22.10 -20.52 -1.94
CA LEU A 58 21.07 -20.07 -2.88
C LEU A 58 21.56 -20.14 -4.33
N GLY A 59 22.75 -19.58 -4.61
CA GLY A 59 23.32 -19.61 -5.96
C GLY A 59 23.60 -21.03 -6.45
N THR A 60 23.96 -21.95 -5.56
CA THR A 60 24.17 -23.37 -5.89
C THR A 60 22.85 -24.08 -6.18
N LEU A 61 21.80 -23.85 -5.37
CA LEU A 61 20.46 -24.39 -5.60
C LEU A 61 19.88 -23.89 -6.92
N MET A 62 20.05 -22.61 -7.25
CA MET A 62 19.60 -22.07 -8.54
C MET A 62 20.37 -22.64 -9.72
N LYS A 63 21.68 -22.88 -9.58
CA LYS A 63 22.43 -23.64 -10.60
C LYS A 63 21.91 -25.07 -10.77
N PHE A 64 21.47 -25.73 -9.70
CA PHE A 64 20.84 -27.06 -9.81
C PHE A 64 19.51 -26.98 -10.54
N VAL A 65 18.69 -25.96 -10.24
CA VAL A 65 17.44 -25.67 -10.96
C VAL A 65 17.73 -25.48 -12.46
N GLU A 66 18.72 -24.67 -12.83
CA GLU A 66 19.11 -24.45 -14.22
C GLU A 66 19.61 -25.73 -14.93
N LEU A 67 20.41 -26.55 -14.24
CA LEU A 67 20.94 -27.78 -14.79
C LEU A 67 19.87 -28.85 -14.97
N GLU A 68 18.97 -28.99 -14.00
CA GLU A 68 17.85 -29.93 -14.05
C GLU A 68 16.80 -29.50 -15.08
N ALA A 69 16.57 -28.18 -15.23
CA ALA A 69 15.79 -27.59 -16.31
C ALA A 69 16.36 -27.97 -17.70
N LYS A 70 17.69 -27.93 -17.87
CA LYS A 70 18.37 -28.31 -19.12
C LYS A 70 18.45 -29.83 -19.33
N ARG A 71 18.56 -30.59 -18.24
CA ARG A 71 18.76 -32.05 -18.23
C ARG A 71 17.87 -32.70 -17.18
N PRO A 72 16.59 -32.95 -17.50
CA PRO A 72 15.64 -33.49 -16.53
C PRO A 72 16.03 -34.89 -16.07
N LEU A 73 15.87 -35.17 -14.77
CA LEU A 73 16.17 -36.46 -14.14
C LEU A 73 15.29 -37.60 -14.63
N VAL A 74 14.10 -37.26 -15.11
CA VAL A 74 13.15 -38.14 -15.82
C VAL A 74 12.74 -37.41 -17.09
N LYS A 75 13.15 -37.92 -18.25
CA LYS A 75 12.67 -37.39 -19.53
C LYS A 75 11.23 -37.83 -19.73
N ASN A 76 10.31 -36.88 -19.60
CA ASN A 76 8.94 -37.06 -20.05
C ASN A 76 8.81 -36.34 -21.38
N GLU A 77 8.55 -37.09 -22.45
CA GLU A 77 8.38 -36.50 -23.79
C GLU A 77 7.11 -35.62 -23.88
N TRP A 78 6.18 -35.75 -22.93
CA TRP A 78 4.83 -35.18 -22.99
C TRP A 78 4.57 -34.10 -21.93
N SER A 79 5.51 -33.85 -21.01
CA SER A 79 5.32 -32.87 -19.92
C SER A 79 6.42 -31.83 -19.86
N PHE A 80 6.03 -30.59 -19.58
CA PHE A 80 6.97 -29.54 -19.22
C PHE A 80 7.71 -29.91 -17.93
N ASN A 81 8.98 -30.25 -18.07
CA ASN A 81 9.83 -30.70 -16.99
C ASN A 81 10.57 -29.51 -16.35
N PHE A 82 9.89 -28.85 -15.41
CA PHE A 82 10.50 -27.85 -14.55
C PHE A 82 10.76 -28.45 -13.17
N PRO A 83 11.93 -28.20 -12.55
CA PRO A 83 12.31 -28.77 -11.25
C PRO A 83 11.57 -28.08 -10.09
N ARG A 84 10.27 -28.41 -9.94
CA ARG A 84 9.38 -27.80 -8.94
C ARG A 84 9.82 -28.11 -7.52
N GLU A 85 10.27 -29.34 -7.25
CA GLU A 85 10.69 -29.77 -5.92
C GLU A 85 11.92 -28.98 -5.44
N LEU A 86 12.91 -28.76 -6.31
CA LEU A 86 14.06 -27.91 -5.97
C LEU A 86 13.66 -26.47 -5.71
N LEU A 87 12.80 -25.91 -6.57
CA LEU A 87 12.35 -24.53 -6.38
C LEU A 87 11.54 -24.38 -5.09
N GLN A 88 10.79 -25.41 -4.69
CA GLN A 88 10.10 -25.44 -3.41
C GLN A 88 11.09 -25.36 -2.23
N VAL A 89 12.19 -26.12 -2.27
CA VAL A 89 13.26 -26.02 -1.26
C VAL A 89 13.85 -24.61 -1.21
N VAL A 90 14.06 -23.98 -2.37
CA VAL A 90 14.53 -22.58 -2.44
C VAL A 90 13.52 -21.63 -1.79
N VAL A 91 12.24 -21.74 -2.11
CA VAL A 91 11.19 -20.88 -1.54
C VAL A 91 11.04 -21.09 -0.04
N GLU A 92 11.10 -22.34 0.44
CA GLU A 92 11.13 -22.67 1.87
C GLU A 92 12.33 -22.03 2.58
N GLY A 93 13.50 -22.07 1.95
CA GLY A 93 14.71 -21.42 2.46
C GLY A 93 14.66 -19.89 2.41
N LEU A 94 13.89 -19.29 1.50
CA LEU A 94 13.69 -17.83 1.43
C LEU A 94 12.67 -17.34 2.46
N ILE A 95 11.58 -18.08 2.70
CA ILE A 95 10.52 -17.70 3.64
C ILE A 95 10.71 -18.41 5.00
N GLN A 96 11.81 -18.09 5.67
CA GLN A 96 12.13 -18.65 6.98
C GLN A 96 11.21 -18.11 8.08
N THR A 97 10.99 -18.92 9.12
CA THR A 97 10.19 -18.54 10.29
C THR A 97 10.94 -17.66 11.28
N ASP A 98 12.26 -17.85 11.38
CA ASP A 98 13.03 -17.36 12.53
C ASP A 98 14.00 -16.23 12.17
N GLN A 99 14.44 -16.15 10.91
CA GLN A 99 15.44 -15.19 10.47
C GLN A 99 14.92 -14.29 9.34
N ASN A 100 15.40 -13.04 9.29
CA ASN A 100 15.07 -12.12 8.21
C ASN A 100 15.86 -12.48 6.95
N SER A 101 15.14 -12.73 5.85
CA SER A 101 15.71 -13.12 4.56
C SER A 101 15.67 -12.01 3.52
N SER A 102 15.41 -10.75 3.91
CA SER A 102 15.22 -9.64 2.96
C SER A 102 16.37 -9.44 1.97
N LEU A 103 17.62 -9.61 2.42
CA LEU A 103 18.80 -9.53 1.55
C LEU A 103 18.91 -10.72 0.60
N LEU A 104 18.62 -11.92 1.09
CA LEU A 104 18.64 -13.13 0.27
C LEU A 104 17.56 -13.07 -0.82
N ILE A 105 16.39 -12.52 -0.47
CA ILE A 105 15.30 -12.25 -1.41
C ILE A 105 15.71 -11.21 -2.46
N SER A 106 16.43 -10.15 -2.09
CA SER A 106 16.89 -9.17 -3.10
C SER A 106 17.88 -9.78 -4.09
N HIS A 107 18.81 -10.63 -3.65
CA HIS A 107 19.67 -11.39 -4.58
C HIS A 107 18.86 -12.37 -5.44
N PHE A 108 17.81 -12.98 -4.89
CA PHE A 108 16.95 -13.89 -5.65
C PHE A 108 16.13 -13.20 -6.75
N GLN A 109 15.92 -11.88 -6.67
CA GLN A 109 15.14 -11.13 -7.67
C GLN A 109 15.72 -11.22 -9.08
N GLU A 110 17.04 -11.35 -9.22
CA GLU A 110 17.70 -11.52 -10.53
C GLU A 110 17.19 -12.77 -11.27
N TYR A 111 16.89 -13.85 -10.54
CA TYR A 111 16.34 -15.07 -11.12
C TYR A 111 14.86 -14.96 -11.48
N MET A 112 14.12 -14.03 -10.87
CA MET A 112 12.70 -13.77 -11.17
C MET A 112 12.49 -12.98 -12.46
N GLU A 113 13.57 -12.55 -13.14
CA GLU A 113 13.50 -12.07 -14.52
C GLU A 113 13.03 -13.15 -15.50
N HIS A 114 13.19 -14.43 -15.14
CA HIS A 114 12.69 -15.55 -15.93
C HIS A 114 11.21 -15.81 -15.64
N ASP A 115 10.40 -15.83 -16.69
CA ASP A 115 8.94 -15.92 -16.62
C ASP A 115 8.46 -17.25 -16.01
N ASP A 116 9.11 -18.35 -16.37
CA ASP A 116 8.84 -19.67 -15.81
C ASP A 116 9.20 -19.74 -14.33
N VAL A 117 10.39 -19.25 -13.95
CA VAL A 117 10.80 -19.16 -12.54
C VAL A 117 9.78 -18.38 -11.74
N ARG A 118 9.39 -17.17 -12.19
CA ARG A 118 8.37 -16.35 -11.55
C ARG A 118 7.04 -17.09 -11.38
N PHE A 119 6.58 -17.79 -12.41
CA PHE A 119 5.34 -18.59 -12.37
C PHE A 119 5.38 -19.70 -11.33
N PHE A 120 6.46 -20.47 -11.27
CA PHE A 120 6.58 -21.57 -10.29
C PHE A 120 6.88 -21.06 -8.89
N VAL A 121 7.57 -19.92 -8.73
CA VAL A 121 7.73 -19.26 -7.43
C VAL A 121 6.37 -18.88 -6.88
N MET A 122 5.49 -18.23 -7.66
CA MET A 122 4.14 -17.88 -7.20
C MET A 122 3.36 -19.10 -6.69
N LYS A 123 3.47 -20.24 -7.37
CA LYS A 123 2.83 -21.50 -6.95
C LYS A 123 3.46 -22.08 -5.69
N ALA A 124 4.78 -22.16 -5.63
CA ALA A 124 5.51 -22.68 -4.48
C ALA A 124 5.25 -21.83 -3.22
N VAL A 125 5.17 -20.50 -3.37
CA VAL A 125 4.78 -19.59 -2.27
C VAL A 125 3.35 -19.86 -1.81
N ALA A 126 2.39 -20.01 -2.73
CA ALA A 126 1.00 -20.31 -2.38
C ALA A 126 0.86 -21.66 -1.64
N GLU A 127 1.61 -22.68 -2.06
CA GLU A 127 1.67 -23.99 -1.41
C GLU A 127 2.32 -23.90 -0.02
N ASN A 128 3.44 -23.17 0.09
CA ASN A 128 4.13 -22.95 1.37
C ASN A 128 3.26 -22.20 2.39
N LEU A 129 2.55 -21.15 1.96
CA LEU A 129 1.57 -20.45 2.79
C LEU A 129 0.45 -21.40 3.24
N GLY A 130 0.00 -22.29 2.35
CA GLY A 130 -1.00 -23.30 2.64
C GLY A 130 -0.56 -24.36 3.67
N THR A 131 0.74 -24.65 3.78
CA THR A 131 1.28 -25.67 4.70
C THR A 131 1.74 -25.08 6.04
N VAL A 132 2.34 -23.89 6.05
CA VAL A 132 2.94 -23.27 7.23
C VAL A 132 1.90 -22.47 8.04
N MET A 133 1.07 -21.67 7.37
CA MET A 133 0.14 -20.76 8.07
C MET A 133 -1.00 -21.45 8.84
N PRO A 134 -1.53 -22.62 8.45
CA PRO A 134 -2.48 -23.35 9.30
C PRO A 134 -1.85 -23.82 10.61
N LYS A 135 -0.57 -24.19 10.61
CA LYS A 135 0.19 -24.55 11.81
C LYS A 135 0.41 -23.33 12.71
N ALA A 136 0.50 -22.14 12.11
CA ALA A 136 0.62 -20.85 12.79
C ALA A 136 -0.64 -20.39 13.55
N LYS A 137 -1.77 -21.11 13.49
CA LYS A 137 -2.94 -20.80 14.33
C LYS A 137 -2.62 -20.81 15.84
N GLN A 138 -1.50 -21.41 16.24
CA GLN A 138 -1.02 -21.49 17.62
C GLN A 138 0.00 -20.40 18.01
N ALA A 139 0.66 -19.72 17.05
CA ALA A 139 1.57 -18.59 17.32
C ALA A 139 1.77 -17.70 16.07
N PRO A 140 1.72 -16.36 16.20
CA PRO A 140 2.02 -15.47 15.09
C PRO A 140 3.50 -15.61 14.67
N PHE A 141 3.76 -15.84 13.38
CA PHE A 141 5.10 -15.78 12.79
C PHE A 141 5.30 -14.45 12.07
N PRO A 142 5.56 -13.33 12.78
CA PRO A 142 5.68 -12.01 12.15
C PRO A 142 6.87 -11.93 11.19
N ILE A 143 7.95 -12.67 11.46
CA ILE A 143 9.14 -12.74 10.60
C ILE A 143 8.82 -13.49 9.30
N TYR A 144 8.17 -14.66 9.39
CA TYR A 144 7.67 -15.40 8.23
C TYR A 144 6.78 -14.53 7.34
N GLN A 145 5.78 -13.86 7.92
CA GLN A 145 4.86 -12.98 7.17
C GLN A 145 5.60 -11.81 6.53
N LYS A 146 6.63 -11.27 7.18
CA LYS A 146 7.48 -10.20 6.63
C LYS A 146 8.30 -10.72 5.45
N ASN A 147 8.95 -11.88 5.58
CA ASN A 147 9.73 -12.50 4.50
C ASN A 147 8.82 -12.86 3.30
N ALA A 148 7.65 -13.44 3.58
CA ALA A 148 6.65 -13.75 2.55
C ALA A 148 6.18 -12.48 1.84
N PHE A 149 5.85 -11.43 2.58
CA PHE A 149 5.48 -10.14 1.99
C PHE A 149 6.61 -9.57 1.13
N THR A 150 7.87 -9.60 1.60
CA THR A 150 9.02 -9.10 0.84
C THR A 150 9.18 -9.86 -0.48
N LEU A 151 9.09 -11.19 -0.48
CA LEU A 151 9.16 -11.99 -1.69
C LEU A 151 7.98 -11.71 -2.63
N ILE A 152 6.75 -11.76 -2.12
CA ILE A 152 5.53 -11.56 -2.91
C ILE A 152 5.51 -10.14 -3.52
N SER A 153 5.87 -9.11 -2.75
CA SER A 153 5.89 -7.71 -3.21
C SER A 153 6.99 -7.42 -4.25
N SER A 154 8.02 -8.26 -4.33
CA SER A 154 9.07 -8.13 -5.34
C SER A 154 8.73 -8.73 -6.70
N ILE A 155 7.61 -9.47 -6.79
CA ILE A 155 7.14 -10.04 -8.05
C ILE A 155 6.46 -8.95 -8.87
N VAL A 156 7.15 -8.49 -9.91
CA VAL A 156 6.57 -7.60 -10.92
C VAL A 156 5.84 -8.44 -11.95
N MET A 157 4.58 -8.14 -12.24
CA MET A 157 3.77 -8.85 -13.24
C MET A 157 3.87 -8.19 -14.60
N PRO A 158 3.78 -8.95 -15.71
CA PRO A 158 3.85 -8.38 -17.05
C PRO A 158 2.53 -7.67 -17.42
N SER A 159 2.68 -6.48 -18.00
CA SER A 159 1.59 -5.62 -18.46
C SER A 159 1.02 -6.06 -19.80
N GLU A 160 1.81 -6.80 -20.60
CA GLU A 160 1.40 -7.38 -21.88
C GLU A 160 1.83 -8.84 -22.02
N GLU A 161 1.17 -9.60 -22.89
CA GLU A 161 1.62 -10.97 -23.25
C GLU A 161 2.94 -10.95 -24.03
N SER A 162 3.20 -9.87 -24.75
CA SER A 162 4.42 -9.62 -25.53
C SER A 162 5.68 -9.50 -24.65
N GLU A 163 5.54 -9.27 -23.34
CA GLU A 163 6.63 -9.16 -22.39
C GLU A 163 7.11 -10.53 -21.88
N ILE A 164 6.29 -11.57 -22.02
CA ILE A 164 6.62 -12.94 -21.58
C ILE A 164 7.50 -13.59 -22.67
N LYS A 165 8.81 -13.49 -22.50
CA LYS A 165 9.81 -13.91 -23.51
C LYS A 165 10.98 -14.67 -22.92
N LYS A 166 11.32 -14.44 -21.65
CA LYS A 166 12.57 -14.92 -21.06
C LYS A 166 12.29 -16.14 -20.22
N PHE A 167 12.50 -17.33 -20.80
CA PHE A 167 12.33 -18.60 -20.10
C PHE A 167 13.67 -19.21 -19.72
N LEU A 168 13.72 -19.86 -18.56
CA LEU A 168 14.86 -20.68 -18.15
C LEU A 168 14.90 -22.01 -18.92
N VAL A 169 13.72 -22.58 -19.20
CA VAL A 169 13.55 -23.81 -19.99
C VAL A 169 13.13 -23.48 -21.43
N ASN A 170 14.03 -23.72 -22.39
CA ASN A 170 13.73 -23.60 -23.81
C ASN A 170 13.29 -24.95 -24.41
N ASN A 171 12.08 -25.02 -24.97
CA ASN A 171 11.54 -26.24 -25.58
C ASN A 171 10.65 -25.92 -26.80
N ALA A 172 10.51 -26.89 -27.70
CA ALA A 172 9.91 -26.71 -29.03
C ALA A 172 8.39 -26.41 -29.06
N ASN A 173 7.66 -26.57 -27.94
CA ASN A 173 6.19 -26.39 -27.87
C ASN A 173 5.78 -25.31 -26.84
N GLN A 174 6.54 -24.22 -26.72
CA GLN A 174 6.34 -23.18 -25.72
C GLN A 174 4.96 -22.50 -25.77
N GLU A 175 4.34 -22.33 -26.95
CA GLU A 175 3.08 -21.58 -27.11
C GLU A 175 1.86 -22.29 -26.50
N GLU A 176 1.85 -23.63 -26.44
CA GLU A 176 0.73 -24.39 -25.90
C GLU A 176 0.71 -24.42 -24.36
N TRP A 177 1.81 -24.02 -23.74
CA TRP A 177 2.03 -24.25 -22.32
C TRP A 177 1.36 -23.19 -21.44
N LYS A 178 0.85 -23.65 -20.29
CA LYS A 178 0.20 -22.77 -19.30
C LYS A 178 1.13 -21.66 -18.82
N VAL A 179 2.44 -21.89 -18.83
CA VAL A 179 3.47 -20.93 -18.39
C VAL A 179 3.63 -19.75 -19.36
N SER A 180 3.19 -19.90 -20.62
CA SER A 180 3.28 -18.84 -21.63
C SER A 180 2.03 -17.97 -21.66
N LYS A 181 0.94 -18.41 -21.02
CA LYS A 181 -0.34 -17.70 -21.02
C LYS A 181 -0.42 -16.75 -19.84
N ARG A 182 -0.57 -15.45 -20.11
CA ARG A 182 -0.70 -14.42 -19.07
C ARG A 182 -1.87 -14.65 -18.12
N LYS A 183 -2.99 -15.19 -18.62
CA LYS A 183 -4.14 -15.57 -17.78
C LYS A 183 -3.77 -16.55 -16.66
N GLU A 184 -2.87 -17.50 -16.93
CA GLU A 184 -2.44 -18.47 -15.92
C GLU A 184 -1.47 -17.82 -14.91
N HIS A 185 -0.62 -16.89 -15.34
CA HIS A 185 0.19 -16.07 -14.43
C HIS A 185 -0.69 -15.25 -13.49
N ARG A 186 -1.72 -14.57 -14.01
CA ARG A 186 -2.70 -13.85 -13.19
C ARG A 186 -3.40 -14.77 -12.19
N ARG A 187 -3.78 -15.98 -12.59
CA ARG A 187 -4.37 -16.99 -11.69
C ARG A 187 -3.42 -17.42 -10.57
N ALA A 188 -2.14 -17.62 -10.88
CA ALA A 188 -1.14 -17.95 -9.88
C ALA A 188 -0.92 -16.77 -8.91
N PHE A 189 -0.83 -15.55 -9.43
CA PHE A 189 -0.69 -14.32 -8.67
C PHE A 189 -1.87 -14.09 -7.72
N GLU A 190 -3.11 -14.23 -8.22
CA GLU A 190 -4.32 -14.12 -7.42
C GLU A 190 -4.37 -15.13 -6.29
N ARG A 191 -4.10 -16.42 -6.57
CA ARG A 191 -4.06 -17.46 -5.53
C ARG A 191 -3.00 -17.20 -4.46
N MET A 192 -1.83 -16.72 -4.86
CA MET A 192 -0.75 -16.37 -3.95
C MET A 192 -1.17 -15.21 -3.01
N TRP A 193 -1.68 -14.12 -3.57
CA TRP A 193 -2.13 -12.97 -2.77
C TRP A 193 -3.33 -13.30 -1.88
N LEU A 194 -4.36 -13.97 -2.39
CA LEU A 194 -5.50 -14.40 -1.57
C LEU A 194 -5.08 -15.37 -0.47
N GLY A 195 -4.15 -16.28 -0.76
CA GLY A 195 -3.55 -17.18 0.24
C GLY A 195 -2.83 -16.42 1.35
N PHE A 196 -2.14 -15.33 1.02
CA PHE A 196 -1.45 -14.47 1.98
C PHE A 196 -2.43 -13.61 2.81
N LEU A 197 -3.41 -12.97 2.15
CA LEU A 197 -4.38 -12.05 2.77
C LEU A 197 -5.44 -12.76 3.62
N LYS A 198 -5.62 -14.08 3.44
CA LYS A 198 -6.52 -14.91 4.25
C LYS A 198 -6.18 -14.90 5.75
N TYR A 199 -4.93 -14.62 6.11
CA TYR A 199 -4.47 -14.68 7.49
C TYR A 199 -4.35 -13.29 8.12
N LYS A 200 -4.45 -13.21 9.45
CA LYS A 200 -4.32 -11.94 10.18
C LYS A 200 -2.89 -11.40 10.04
N LEU A 201 -2.78 -10.21 9.44
CA LEU A 201 -1.51 -9.51 9.23
C LEU A 201 -1.23 -8.50 10.35
N PRO A 202 0.04 -8.32 10.77
CA PRO A 202 0.47 -7.24 11.63
C PRO A 202 0.14 -5.88 11.01
N GLY A 203 -0.23 -4.89 11.84
CA GLY A 203 -0.67 -3.57 11.36
C GLY A 203 0.33 -2.84 10.46
N SER A 204 1.64 -3.07 10.65
CA SER A 204 2.68 -2.52 9.78
C SER A 204 2.69 -3.14 8.38
N LEU A 205 2.49 -4.46 8.27
CA LEU A 205 2.37 -5.16 6.98
C LEU A 205 1.04 -4.83 6.31
N TYR A 206 -0.04 -4.74 7.09
CA TYR A 206 -1.36 -4.37 6.59
C TYR A 206 -1.35 -3.02 5.87
N LYS A 207 -0.74 -1.99 6.48
CA LYS A 207 -0.56 -0.67 5.85
C LYS A 207 0.27 -0.76 4.56
N LYS A 208 1.36 -1.53 4.55
CA LYS A 208 2.20 -1.70 3.35
C LYS A 208 1.46 -2.35 2.19
N VAL A 209 0.64 -3.37 2.47
CA VAL A 209 -0.24 -4.01 1.47
C VAL A 209 -1.20 -2.98 0.88
N LEU A 210 -1.92 -2.23 1.71
CA LEU A 210 -2.90 -1.25 1.22
C LEU A 210 -2.28 -0.13 0.38
N VAL A 211 -1.04 0.28 0.68
CA VAL A 211 -0.31 1.29 -0.10
C VAL A 211 -0.08 0.84 -1.55
N ILE A 212 0.25 -0.43 -1.78
CA ILE A 212 0.57 -0.96 -3.12
C ILE A 212 -0.64 -1.64 -3.80
N LEU A 213 -1.76 -1.80 -3.09
CA LEU A 213 -2.90 -2.61 -3.53
C LEU A 213 -3.48 -2.12 -4.86
N HIS A 214 -3.75 -0.81 -4.95
CA HIS A 214 -4.40 -0.20 -6.10
C HIS A 214 -3.55 -0.22 -7.38
N ASP A 215 -2.24 0.04 -7.26
CA ASP A 215 -1.35 0.15 -8.43
C ASP A 215 -0.72 -1.18 -8.84
N SER A 216 -0.36 -2.04 -7.87
CA SER A 216 0.47 -3.22 -8.14
C SER A 216 -0.25 -4.55 -7.95
N ILE A 217 -1.39 -4.59 -7.26
CA ILE A 217 -2.11 -5.84 -6.98
C ILE A 217 -3.38 -5.93 -7.82
N LEU A 218 -4.32 -4.97 -7.67
CA LEU A 218 -5.62 -4.99 -8.34
C LEU A 218 -5.56 -5.18 -9.87
N PRO A 219 -4.66 -4.50 -10.61
CA PRO A 219 -4.63 -4.61 -12.08
C PRO A 219 -4.27 -6.01 -12.61
N HIS A 220 -3.67 -6.85 -11.77
CA HIS A 220 -3.14 -8.15 -12.16
C HIS A 220 -3.96 -9.34 -11.64
N LEU A 221 -5.03 -9.10 -10.89
CA LEU A 221 -5.98 -10.15 -10.49
C LEU A 221 -6.92 -10.49 -11.65
N ASN A 222 -7.47 -11.71 -11.69
CA ASN A 222 -8.53 -12.03 -12.65
C ASN A 222 -9.89 -11.57 -12.14
N GLU A 223 -10.13 -11.75 -10.83
CA GLU A 223 -11.37 -11.35 -10.15
C GLU A 223 -11.03 -10.41 -8.97
N PRO A 224 -10.83 -9.11 -9.23
CA PRO A 224 -10.53 -8.11 -8.18
C PRO A 224 -11.64 -7.97 -7.13
N THR A 225 -12.87 -8.34 -7.47
CA THR A 225 -14.04 -8.31 -6.57
C THR A 225 -13.87 -9.17 -5.33
N LEU A 226 -13.02 -10.21 -5.36
CA LEU A 226 -12.72 -11.05 -4.20
C LEU A 226 -12.06 -10.28 -3.03
N LEU A 227 -11.46 -9.12 -3.32
CA LEU A 227 -10.86 -8.26 -2.29
C LEU A 227 -11.85 -7.27 -1.67
N MET A 228 -13.10 -7.23 -2.12
CA MET A 228 -14.11 -6.31 -1.60
C MET A 228 -14.34 -6.52 -0.10
N ASP A 229 -14.50 -7.76 0.36
CA ASP A 229 -14.72 -8.05 1.78
C ASP A 229 -13.50 -7.62 2.62
N PHE A 230 -12.29 -7.89 2.11
CA PHE A 230 -11.05 -7.47 2.76
C PHE A 230 -10.97 -5.94 2.87
N LEU A 231 -11.30 -5.22 1.80
CA LEU A 231 -11.24 -3.77 1.75
C LEU A 231 -12.35 -3.10 2.57
N THR A 232 -13.53 -3.70 2.63
CA THR A 232 -14.65 -3.23 3.45
C THR A 232 -14.27 -3.31 4.93
N VAL A 233 -13.72 -4.45 5.35
CA VAL A 233 -13.20 -4.60 6.72
C VAL A 233 -12.06 -3.62 6.99
N ALA A 234 -11.14 -3.42 6.04
CA ALA A 234 -10.07 -2.44 6.17
C ALA A 234 -10.60 -1.01 6.34
N TYR A 235 -11.67 -0.69 5.60
CA TYR A 235 -12.30 0.62 5.62
C TYR A 235 -13.06 0.88 6.92
N ASP A 236 -13.65 -0.14 7.53
CA ASP A 236 -14.36 -0.01 8.82
C ASP A 236 -13.43 0.10 10.05
N VAL A 237 -12.14 -0.23 9.94
CA VAL A 237 -11.18 -0.15 11.07
C VAL A 237 -10.96 1.28 11.57
N GLY A 238 -11.03 2.28 10.70
CA GLY A 238 -10.80 3.69 11.02
C GLY A 238 -9.34 4.17 10.86
N GLY A 239 -9.18 5.49 10.85
CA GLY A 239 -7.88 6.18 10.81
C GLY A 239 -7.10 5.95 9.51
N ALA A 240 -5.76 5.84 9.63
CA ALA A 240 -4.87 5.73 8.47
C ALA A 240 -5.11 4.47 7.60
N ILE A 241 -5.71 3.41 8.17
CA ILE A 241 -5.99 2.17 7.43
C ILE A 241 -7.18 2.39 6.49
N SER A 242 -8.25 3.03 6.95
CA SER A 242 -9.41 3.37 6.12
C SER A 242 -9.04 4.28 4.96
N LEU A 243 -8.18 5.26 5.20
CA LEU A 243 -7.67 6.17 4.17
C LEU A 243 -6.94 5.43 3.05
N LEU A 244 -6.14 4.42 3.40
CA LEU A 244 -5.42 3.60 2.42
C LEU A 244 -6.36 2.62 1.69
N ALA A 245 -7.32 2.05 2.42
CA ALA A 245 -8.32 1.14 1.85
C ALA A 245 -9.24 1.85 0.85
N LEU A 246 -9.55 3.13 1.08
CA LEU A 246 -10.40 3.93 0.20
C LEU A 246 -9.90 3.95 -1.25
N ASN A 247 -8.58 3.96 -1.46
CA ASN A 247 -8.01 3.95 -2.81
C ASN A 247 -8.25 2.61 -3.53
N GLY A 248 -8.17 1.49 -2.80
CA GLY A 248 -8.50 0.17 -3.33
C GLY A 248 -10.01 0.04 -3.62
N LEU A 249 -10.86 0.51 -2.70
CA LEU A 249 -12.31 0.55 -2.91
C LEU A 249 -12.68 1.43 -4.10
N PHE A 250 -12.02 2.56 -4.29
CA PHE A 250 -12.25 3.45 -5.42
C PHE A 250 -12.05 2.74 -6.76
N VAL A 251 -10.93 2.03 -6.91
CA VAL A 251 -10.64 1.25 -8.13
C VAL A 251 -11.71 0.19 -8.36
N LEU A 252 -12.16 -0.49 -7.30
CA LEU A 252 -13.23 -1.48 -7.38
C LEU A 252 -14.59 -0.87 -7.77
N ILE A 253 -14.95 0.30 -7.23
CA ILE A 253 -16.20 1.00 -7.56
C ILE A 253 -16.15 1.48 -9.01
N LEU A 254 -15.06 2.14 -9.43
CA LEU A 254 -14.98 2.77 -10.75
C LEU A 254 -14.75 1.76 -11.89
N GLN A 255 -13.84 0.80 -11.71
CA GLN A 255 -13.45 -0.11 -12.80
C GLN A 255 -14.28 -1.38 -12.83
N HIS A 256 -14.82 -1.81 -11.68
CA HIS A 256 -15.59 -3.04 -11.56
C HIS A 256 -17.06 -2.81 -11.21
N ASN A 257 -17.53 -1.56 -11.23
CA ASN A 257 -18.93 -1.16 -10.98
C ASN A 257 -19.51 -1.77 -9.68
N LEU A 258 -18.68 -1.88 -8.64
CA LEU A 258 -19.12 -2.36 -7.35
C LEU A 258 -19.90 -1.27 -6.60
N GLU A 259 -21.10 -1.60 -6.14
CA GLU A 259 -21.90 -0.72 -5.31
C GLU A 259 -21.52 -0.90 -3.85
N TYR A 260 -21.01 0.18 -3.22
CA TYR A 260 -20.78 0.21 -1.79
C TYR A 260 -21.92 0.98 -1.10
N PRO A 261 -22.72 0.33 -0.23
CA PRO A 261 -23.84 0.99 0.43
C PRO A 261 -23.34 2.11 1.35
N ASP A 262 -24.08 3.23 1.40
CA ASP A 262 -23.78 4.38 2.26
C ASP A 262 -22.35 4.93 2.15
N PHE A 263 -21.76 4.82 0.94
CA PHE A 263 -20.40 5.26 0.66
C PHE A 263 -20.12 6.69 1.16
N TYR A 264 -21.00 7.63 0.81
CA TYR A 264 -20.82 9.04 1.19
C TYR A 264 -21.01 9.30 2.68
N THR A 265 -21.92 8.58 3.34
CA THR A 265 -22.11 8.67 4.80
C THR A 265 -20.85 8.25 5.55
N LYS A 266 -20.21 7.17 5.09
CA LYS A 266 -18.92 6.71 5.64
C LYS A 266 -17.78 7.66 5.30
N LEU A 267 -17.73 8.15 4.05
CA LEU A 267 -16.71 9.12 3.63
C LEU A 267 -16.80 10.42 4.44
N TYR A 268 -18.02 10.89 4.72
CA TYR A 268 -18.28 12.03 5.58
C TYR A 268 -17.88 11.78 7.04
N SER A 269 -18.19 10.60 7.56
CA SER A 269 -17.79 10.18 8.91
C SER A 269 -16.27 10.07 9.07
N LEU A 270 -15.55 9.79 7.99
CA LEU A 270 -14.09 9.68 7.98
C LEU A 270 -13.43 11.06 8.15
N LEU A 271 -14.11 12.15 7.76
CA LEU A 271 -13.64 13.53 7.93
C LEU A 271 -13.55 13.90 9.42
N ASP A 272 -12.36 13.73 9.98
CA ASP A 272 -11.99 14.09 11.35
C ASP A 272 -10.77 15.05 11.37
N PRO A 273 -10.47 15.70 12.51
CA PRO A 273 -9.31 16.58 12.61
C PRO A 273 -7.97 15.86 12.37
N SER A 274 -7.93 14.55 12.58
CA SER A 274 -6.69 13.76 12.47
C SER A 274 -6.20 13.65 11.02
N ILE A 275 -7.08 13.76 10.03
CA ILE A 275 -6.74 13.66 8.60
C ILE A 275 -5.57 14.56 8.22
N PHE A 276 -5.54 15.81 8.69
CA PHE A 276 -4.49 16.76 8.32
C PHE A 276 -3.11 16.34 8.81
N HIS A 277 -3.04 15.51 9.85
CA HIS A 277 -1.79 15.03 10.42
C HIS A 277 -1.37 13.66 9.87
N VAL A 278 -2.19 13.02 9.04
CA VAL A 278 -1.86 11.71 8.46
C VAL A 278 -0.92 11.88 7.26
N LYS A 279 0.13 11.05 7.21
CA LYS A 279 1.11 11.02 6.11
C LYS A 279 0.53 10.89 4.70
N TYR A 280 -0.66 10.29 4.59
CA TYR A 280 -1.32 9.98 3.32
C TYR A 280 -2.48 10.93 2.97
N HIS A 281 -2.61 12.08 3.65
CA HIS A 281 -3.71 13.02 3.44
C HIS A 281 -3.77 13.55 2.01
N ALA A 282 -2.64 13.79 1.36
CA ALA A 282 -2.56 14.21 -0.05
C ALA A 282 -3.31 13.25 -1.00
N ARG A 283 -3.10 11.93 -0.80
CA ARG A 283 -3.77 10.89 -1.59
C ARG A 283 -5.27 10.87 -1.31
N PHE A 284 -5.65 11.09 -0.05
CA PHE A 284 -7.05 11.16 0.35
C PHE A 284 -7.77 12.34 -0.28
N PHE A 285 -7.22 13.56 -0.19
CA PHE A 285 -7.85 14.75 -0.78
C PHE A 285 -7.95 14.67 -2.30
N ARG A 286 -6.97 14.05 -2.97
CA ARG A 286 -7.07 13.74 -4.41
C ARG A 286 -8.27 12.85 -4.72
N LEU A 287 -8.47 11.78 -3.93
CA LEU A 287 -9.62 10.90 -4.10
C LEU A 287 -10.93 11.59 -3.74
N LEU A 288 -10.94 12.39 -2.68
CA LEU A 288 -12.10 13.16 -2.25
C LEU A 288 -12.54 14.15 -3.33
N ASP A 289 -11.61 14.84 -3.99
CA ASP A 289 -11.90 15.72 -5.13
C ASP A 289 -12.55 14.95 -6.29
N LEU A 290 -12.01 13.77 -6.58
CA LEU A 290 -12.53 12.90 -7.62
C LEU A 290 -13.94 12.37 -7.30
N PHE A 291 -14.22 12.04 -6.03
CA PHE A 291 -15.56 11.64 -5.60
C PHE A 291 -16.56 12.79 -5.68
N LEU A 292 -16.16 13.98 -5.22
CA LEU A 292 -17.04 15.15 -5.18
C LEU A 292 -17.10 15.92 -6.51
N SER A 293 -16.38 15.51 -7.54
CA SER A 293 -16.52 16.04 -8.90
C SER A 293 -17.65 15.38 -9.70
N SER A 294 -18.30 14.35 -9.15
CA SER A 294 -19.44 13.68 -9.79
C SER A 294 -20.63 14.63 -9.97
N SER A 295 -21.18 14.69 -11.18
CA SER A 295 -22.31 15.57 -11.54
C SER A 295 -23.64 15.14 -10.91
N HIS A 296 -23.75 13.91 -10.42
CA HIS A 296 -24.98 13.33 -9.87
C HIS A 296 -25.14 13.56 -8.36
N LEU A 297 -24.27 14.35 -7.74
CA LEU A 297 -24.34 14.60 -6.30
C LEU A 297 -25.41 15.65 -5.96
N PRO A 298 -26.28 15.37 -4.97
CA PRO A 298 -27.25 16.34 -4.52
C PRO A 298 -26.57 17.49 -3.77
N ALA A 299 -27.12 18.70 -3.90
CA ALA A 299 -26.51 19.91 -3.31
C ALA A 299 -26.35 19.84 -1.78
N TYR A 300 -27.28 19.19 -1.06
CA TYR A 300 -27.18 19.05 0.40
C TYR A 300 -25.92 18.29 0.83
N LEU A 301 -25.50 17.30 0.03
CA LEU A 301 -24.35 16.45 0.30
C LEU A 301 -23.07 17.28 0.19
N VAL A 302 -22.92 17.98 -0.94
CA VAL A 302 -21.76 18.85 -1.19
C VAL A 302 -21.67 19.95 -0.13
N ALA A 303 -22.79 20.56 0.25
CA ALA A 303 -22.85 21.54 1.32
C ALA A 303 -22.41 20.96 2.68
N ALA A 304 -22.82 19.73 3.01
CA ALA A 304 -22.37 19.05 4.22
C ALA A 304 -20.86 18.83 4.23
N PHE A 305 -20.29 18.34 3.13
CA PHE A 305 -18.84 18.19 2.98
C PHE A 305 -18.10 19.53 3.10
N ALA A 306 -18.57 20.57 2.42
CA ALA A 306 -17.97 21.91 2.47
C ALA A 306 -18.00 22.51 3.89
N LYS A 307 -19.15 22.42 4.58
CA LYS A 307 -19.31 22.93 5.95
C LYS A 307 -18.47 22.14 6.96
N ARG A 308 -18.44 20.80 6.86
CA ARG A 308 -17.60 19.95 7.73
C ARG A 308 -16.12 20.27 7.55
N LEU A 309 -15.65 20.35 6.30
CA LEU A 309 -14.26 20.72 6.00
C LEU A 309 -13.93 22.12 6.53
N SER A 310 -14.86 23.07 6.42
CA SER A 310 -14.68 24.43 6.96
C SER A 310 -14.55 24.44 8.48
N ARG A 311 -15.35 23.62 9.18
CA ARG A 311 -15.23 23.46 10.64
C ARG A 311 -13.90 22.85 11.05
N LEU A 312 -13.48 21.80 10.34
CA LEU A 312 -12.21 21.12 10.59
C LEU A 312 -11.00 22.03 10.26
N ALA A 313 -11.15 22.92 9.28
CA ALA A 313 -10.12 23.89 8.90
C ALA A 313 -9.70 24.79 10.08
N LEU A 314 -10.60 25.14 11.00
CA LEU A 314 -10.26 25.96 12.18
C LEU A 314 -9.16 25.34 13.06
N THR A 315 -9.00 24.03 13.03
CA THR A 315 -7.97 23.29 13.80
C THR A 315 -6.81 22.79 12.94
N ALA A 316 -6.86 23.03 11.63
CA ALA A 316 -5.90 22.50 10.68
C ALA A 316 -4.59 23.31 10.67
N PRO A 317 -3.43 22.66 10.38
CA PRO A 317 -2.18 23.36 10.16
C PRO A 317 -2.20 24.12 8.81
N PRO A 318 -1.29 25.08 8.58
CA PRO A 318 -1.26 25.90 7.36
C PRO A 318 -1.20 25.09 6.05
N ASP A 319 -0.45 24.00 6.02
CA ASP A 319 -0.37 23.10 4.86
C ASP A 319 -1.72 22.46 4.53
N GLY A 320 -2.46 22.01 5.56
CA GLY A 320 -3.83 21.51 5.38
C GLY A 320 -4.80 22.61 4.94
N LEU A 321 -4.68 23.82 5.50
CA LEU A 321 -5.52 24.97 5.15
C LEU A 321 -5.36 25.38 3.68
N LEU A 322 -4.13 25.40 3.18
CA LEU A 322 -3.82 25.72 1.79
C LEU A 322 -4.44 24.70 0.82
N ILE A 323 -4.68 23.45 1.24
CA ILE A 323 -5.42 22.44 0.45
C ILE A 323 -6.93 22.67 0.55
N VAL A 324 -7.45 22.78 1.79
CA VAL A 324 -8.89 22.76 2.08
C VAL A 324 -9.61 24.00 1.56
N ILE A 325 -9.00 25.18 1.63
CA ILE A 325 -9.66 26.43 1.22
C ILE A 325 -9.93 26.42 -0.30
N PRO A 326 -8.93 26.22 -1.18
CA PRO A 326 -9.15 26.01 -2.62
C PRO A 326 -10.12 24.87 -2.92
N PHE A 327 -10.04 23.77 -2.17
CA PHE A 327 -10.96 22.64 -2.33
C PHE A 327 -12.42 23.05 -2.10
N ILE A 328 -12.71 23.77 -1.02
CA ILE A 328 -14.07 24.28 -0.74
C ILE A 328 -14.50 25.27 -1.82
N CYS A 329 -13.63 26.19 -2.23
CA CYS A 329 -13.91 27.11 -3.33
C CYS A 329 -14.25 26.38 -4.63
N ASN A 330 -13.53 25.31 -4.98
CA ASN A 330 -13.83 24.48 -6.14
C ASN A 330 -15.18 23.76 -6.01
N LEU A 331 -15.54 23.24 -4.82
CA LEU A 331 -16.86 22.66 -4.60
C LEU A 331 -18.00 23.67 -4.81
N LEU A 332 -17.83 24.90 -4.31
CA LEU A 332 -18.81 25.98 -4.46
C LEU A 332 -18.93 26.45 -5.92
N LYS A 333 -17.81 26.48 -6.66
CA LYS A 333 -17.77 26.74 -8.10
C LYS A 333 -18.55 25.66 -8.89
N ARG A 334 -18.37 24.38 -8.56
CA ARG A 334 -19.07 23.25 -9.20
C ARG A 334 -20.56 23.22 -8.91
N HIS A 335 -20.97 23.58 -7.69
CA HIS A 335 -22.36 23.49 -7.22
C HIS A 335 -22.90 24.87 -6.80
N PRO A 336 -23.45 25.67 -7.73
CA PRO A 336 -23.92 27.03 -7.44
C PRO A 336 -25.04 27.09 -6.39
N SER A 337 -25.80 26.01 -6.22
CA SER A 337 -26.81 25.91 -5.15
C SER A 337 -26.20 26.03 -3.74
N CYS A 338 -24.92 25.69 -3.57
CA CYS A 338 -24.22 25.82 -2.29
C CYS A 338 -23.74 27.26 -2.02
N LEU A 339 -23.88 28.20 -2.96
CA LEU A 339 -23.51 29.62 -2.73
C LEU A 339 -24.36 30.30 -1.66
N VAL A 340 -25.51 29.70 -1.32
CA VAL A 340 -26.34 30.06 -0.15
C VAL A 340 -25.54 30.00 1.16
N LEU A 341 -24.45 29.24 1.21
CA LEU A 341 -23.55 29.18 2.35
C LEU A 341 -22.67 30.44 2.51
N ILE A 342 -22.40 31.16 1.41
CA ILE A 342 -21.63 32.42 1.40
C ILE A 342 -22.56 33.62 1.51
N HIS A 343 -23.60 33.67 0.66
CA HIS A 343 -24.47 34.83 0.55
C HIS A 343 -25.95 34.43 0.53
N ARG A 344 -26.72 35.00 1.46
CA ARG A 344 -28.17 34.76 1.61
C ARG A 344 -28.94 36.07 1.42
N PRO A 345 -29.34 36.42 0.19
CA PRO A 345 -30.06 37.67 -0.05
C PRO A 345 -31.46 37.68 0.59
N ASN A 346 -32.11 36.51 0.70
CA ASN A 346 -33.46 36.35 1.25
C ASN A 346 -33.47 35.66 2.63
N GLY A 347 -32.30 35.60 3.31
CA GLY A 347 -32.18 34.96 4.62
C GLY A 347 -32.62 35.87 5.78
N PRO A 348 -32.77 35.33 6.99
CA PRO A 348 -32.95 36.14 8.19
C PRO A 348 -31.73 37.07 8.37
N ALA A 349 -31.97 38.33 8.76
CA ALA A 349 -30.91 39.33 8.96
C ALA A 349 -29.91 38.92 10.05
N GLU A 350 -30.36 38.16 11.04
CA GLU A 350 -29.55 37.61 12.12
C GLU A 350 -29.84 36.11 12.26
N MET A 351 -28.77 35.31 12.40
CA MET A 351 -28.85 33.91 12.79
C MET A 351 -28.17 33.77 14.16
N PRO A 352 -28.93 33.69 15.27
CA PRO A 352 -28.36 33.67 16.61
C PRO A 352 -27.58 32.37 16.89
N ASP A 353 -28.04 31.25 16.33
CA ASP A 353 -27.41 29.95 16.46
C ASP A 353 -27.16 29.31 15.08
N ASP A 354 -26.05 28.59 14.94
CA ASP A 354 -25.73 27.79 13.75
C ASP A 354 -26.56 26.48 13.77
N PRO A 355 -27.44 26.23 12.79
CA PRO A 355 -28.25 25.01 12.74
C PRO A 355 -27.44 23.75 12.37
N TYR A 356 -26.19 23.89 11.94
CA TYR A 356 -25.34 22.77 11.53
C TYR A 356 -24.95 21.86 12.69
N LYS A 357 -25.12 20.54 12.50
CA LYS A 357 -24.76 19.51 13.48
C LYS A 357 -23.49 18.78 13.07
N MET A 358 -22.38 19.06 13.76
CA MET A 358 -21.08 18.47 13.46
C MET A 358 -20.99 16.97 13.80
N ASP A 359 -21.62 16.54 14.90
CA ASP A 359 -21.54 15.15 15.37
C ASP A 359 -22.39 14.16 14.55
N GLU A 360 -23.24 14.68 13.66
CA GLU A 360 -24.10 13.87 12.81
C GLU A 360 -23.28 13.12 11.77
N LYS A 361 -23.64 11.86 11.50
CA LYS A 361 -22.94 11.00 10.53
C LYS A 361 -23.58 11.03 9.16
N ASP A 362 -24.89 11.27 9.11
CA ASP A 362 -25.60 11.42 7.85
C ASP A 362 -25.45 12.86 7.33
N PRO A 363 -24.87 13.07 6.13
CA PRO A 363 -24.82 14.38 5.51
C PRO A 363 -26.19 15.05 5.36
N LEU A 364 -27.26 14.28 5.17
CA LEU A 364 -28.62 14.80 5.03
C LEU A 364 -29.11 15.46 6.33
N GLU A 365 -28.90 14.80 7.47
CA GLU A 365 -29.35 15.25 8.79
C GLU A 365 -28.44 16.33 9.42
N SER A 366 -27.28 16.60 8.80
CA SER A 366 -26.33 17.63 9.25
C SER A 366 -26.85 19.06 9.16
N ARG A 367 -27.90 19.31 8.34
CA ARG A 367 -28.49 20.64 8.08
C ARG A 367 -27.51 21.70 7.57
N ALA A 368 -26.45 21.29 6.88
CA ALA A 368 -25.42 22.21 6.39
C ALA A 368 -25.96 23.30 5.46
N MET A 369 -26.96 23.00 4.62
CA MET A 369 -27.60 23.99 3.74
C MET A 369 -28.32 25.11 4.50
N GLU A 370 -28.66 24.91 5.76
CA GLU A 370 -29.31 25.92 6.62
C GLU A 370 -28.28 26.81 7.32
N SER A 371 -26.99 26.49 7.24
CA SER A 371 -25.86 27.21 7.86
C SER A 371 -25.10 28.14 6.89
N SER A 372 -24.18 28.94 7.42
CA SER A 372 -23.19 29.73 6.66
C SER A 372 -21.75 29.31 6.94
N LEU A 373 -20.79 29.78 6.12
CA LEU A 373 -19.35 29.46 6.23
C LEU A 373 -18.57 30.55 6.98
N TRP A 374 -18.92 30.79 8.24
CA TRP A 374 -18.21 31.76 9.08
C TRP A 374 -16.76 31.36 9.33
N GLU A 375 -16.46 30.06 9.29
CA GLU A 375 -15.12 29.54 9.53
C GLU A 375 -14.12 30.05 8.49
N ILE A 376 -14.51 30.10 7.22
CA ILE A 376 -13.67 30.68 6.15
C ILE A 376 -13.50 32.18 6.36
N LYS A 377 -14.55 32.89 6.81
CA LYS A 377 -14.47 34.32 7.12
C LYS A 377 -13.47 34.58 8.25
N THR A 378 -13.41 33.73 9.27
CA THR A 378 -12.43 33.82 10.34
C THR A 378 -11.01 33.57 9.83
N LEU A 379 -10.83 32.61 8.91
CA LEU A 379 -9.52 32.29 8.31
C LEU A 379 -8.95 33.40 7.42
N GLN A 380 -9.74 34.40 7.03
CA GLN A 380 -9.22 35.62 6.37
C GLN A 380 -8.26 36.41 7.27
N ASN A 381 -8.38 36.29 8.59
CA ASN A 381 -7.48 36.92 9.56
C ASN A 381 -6.45 35.91 10.13
N HIS A 382 -5.95 35.01 9.29
CA HIS A 382 -4.96 34.01 9.69
C HIS A 382 -3.54 34.61 9.75
N TYR A 383 -2.68 34.10 10.64
CA TYR A 383 -1.32 34.62 10.82
C TYR A 383 -0.43 34.41 9.57
N HIS A 384 -0.71 33.36 8.78
CA HIS A 384 0.01 33.06 7.55
C HIS A 384 -0.62 33.82 6.37
N PRO A 385 0.13 34.67 5.65
CA PRO A 385 -0.44 35.55 4.63
C PRO A 385 -1.01 34.80 3.43
N ASP A 386 -0.41 33.69 3.00
CA ASP A 386 -0.93 32.94 1.85
C ASP A 386 -2.24 32.20 2.18
N VAL A 387 -2.47 31.85 3.45
CA VAL A 387 -3.74 31.26 3.92
C VAL A 387 -4.83 32.33 3.94
N ALA A 388 -4.52 33.52 4.49
CA ALA A 388 -5.44 34.65 4.49
C ALA A 388 -5.87 35.02 3.06
N LYS A 389 -4.91 35.14 2.14
CA LYS A 389 -5.20 35.40 0.71
C LYS A 389 -6.07 34.32 0.06
N ALA A 390 -5.79 33.03 0.32
CA ALA A 390 -6.62 31.94 -0.18
C ALA A 390 -8.05 32.04 0.35
N ALA A 391 -8.23 32.38 1.64
CA ALA A 391 -9.54 32.56 2.26
C ALA A 391 -10.28 33.82 1.75
N GLU A 392 -9.56 34.84 1.33
CA GLU A 392 -10.12 36.06 0.74
C GLU A 392 -10.68 35.82 -0.68
N GLU A 393 -10.21 34.79 -1.40
CA GLU A 393 -10.70 34.46 -2.73
C GLU A 393 -12.21 34.20 -2.75
N ILE A 394 -12.78 33.70 -1.66
CA ILE A 394 -14.23 33.44 -1.53
C ILE A 394 -15.07 34.72 -1.61
N ASN A 395 -14.48 35.89 -1.33
CA ASN A 395 -15.15 37.19 -1.42
C ASN A 395 -15.20 37.72 -2.86
N LEU A 396 -14.34 37.22 -3.74
CA LEU A 396 -14.30 37.61 -5.14
C LEU A 396 -15.41 36.90 -5.92
N PRO A 397 -15.87 37.46 -7.05
CA PRO A 397 -16.74 36.74 -7.96
C PRO A 397 -16.04 35.45 -8.37
N LEU A 398 -16.59 34.30 -7.96
CA LEU A 398 -15.99 33.01 -8.24
C LEU A 398 -15.89 32.81 -9.76
N SER A 399 -14.66 32.80 -10.27
CA SER A 399 -14.39 32.46 -11.66
C SER A 399 -14.93 31.06 -11.98
N GLN A 400 -15.35 30.85 -13.24
CA GLN A 400 -15.74 29.52 -13.72
C GLN A 400 -14.56 28.55 -13.81
N MET A 401 -13.31 29.04 -13.77
CA MET A 401 -12.13 28.19 -13.80
C MET A 401 -11.78 27.66 -12.41
N GLU A 402 -11.67 26.34 -12.31
CA GLU A 402 -11.19 25.63 -11.13
C GLU A 402 -9.69 25.83 -10.94
N GLN A 403 -9.26 25.87 -9.67
CA GLN A 403 -7.84 25.82 -9.33
C GLN A 403 -7.36 24.38 -9.36
N ASP A 404 -6.21 24.13 -9.99
CA ASP A 404 -5.57 22.81 -9.92
C ASP A 404 -4.98 22.60 -8.52
N LEU A 405 -5.45 21.55 -7.85
CA LEU A 405 -5.02 21.17 -6.52
C LEU A 405 -3.76 20.31 -6.53
N SER A 406 -3.34 19.80 -7.69
CA SER A 406 -2.26 18.79 -7.81
C SER A 406 -0.94 19.25 -7.21
N GLU A 407 -0.57 20.52 -7.41
CA GLU A 407 0.65 21.12 -6.85
C GLU A 407 0.55 21.39 -5.35
N ILE A 408 -0.65 21.72 -4.87
CA ILE A 408 -0.91 22.11 -3.48
C ILE A 408 -0.98 20.89 -2.58
N LEU A 409 -1.50 19.77 -3.08
CA LEU A 409 -1.67 18.51 -2.34
C LEU A 409 -0.36 17.93 -1.81
N GLN A 410 0.79 18.26 -2.42
CA GLN A 410 2.09 17.72 -2.02
C GLN A 410 2.83 18.62 -1.02
N LEU A 411 2.31 19.82 -0.76
CA LEU A 411 2.97 20.79 0.09
C LEU A 411 3.06 20.27 1.53
N THR A 412 4.27 20.33 2.07
CA THR A 412 4.51 20.08 3.48
C THR A 412 4.86 21.38 4.19
N SER A 413 4.67 21.45 5.52
CA SER A 413 5.06 22.62 6.30
C SER A 413 6.56 22.98 6.11
N PHE A 414 7.40 21.98 5.87
CA PHE A 414 8.82 22.17 5.52
C PHE A 414 9.01 22.88 4.18
N GLU A 415 8.28 22.46 3.15
CA GLU A 415 8.36 23.10 1.83
C GLU A 415 7.80 24.52 1.83
N ILE A 416 6.76 24.79 2.63
CA ILE A 416 6.23 26.15 2.83
C ILE A 416 7.33 27.02 3.44
N PHE A 417 7.98 26.56 4.51
CA PHE A 417 9.07 27.28 5.16
C PHE A 417 10.27 27.50 4.22
N ASP A 418 10.67 26.49 3.46
CA ASP A 418 11.75 26.59 2.47
C ASP A 418 11.42 27.59 1.35
N ARG A 419 10.15 27.65 0.91
CA ARG A 419 9.69 28.65 -0.05
C ARG A 419 9.78 30.05 0.53
N ASP A 420 9.39 30.23 1.78
CA ASP A 420 9.44 31.54 2.45
C ASP A 420 10.87 32.04 2.66
N ILE A 421 11.82 31.16 3.01
CA ILE A 421 13.24 31.53 3.10
C ILE A 421 13.80 32.01 1.75
N LYS A 422 13.36 31.40 0.65
CA LYS A 422 13.83 31.73 -0.70
C LYS A 422 13.16 32.98 -1.28
N LYS A 423 12.09 33.50 -0.67
CA LYS A 423 11.44 34.73 -1.12
C LYS A 423 12.40 35.90 -0.88
N GLU A 424 12.91 36.48 -1.96
CA GLU A 424 13.70 37.71 -1.88
C GLU A 424 12.78 38.89 -1.50
N SER A 425 12.86 39.34 -0.26
CA SER A 425 12.21 40.58 0.17
C SER A 425 13.09 41.78 -0.15
N LYS A 426 12.58 42.74 -0.92
CA LYS A 426 13.27 44.00 -1.22
C LYS A 426 13.32 44.95 -0.02
N ASP A 427 12.39 44.81 0.92
CA ASP A 427 12.27 45.65 2.11
C ASP A 427 12.73 44.88 3.35
N VAL A 428 13.57 45.52 4.16
CA VAL A 428 13.94 45.02 5.49
C VAL A 428 12.81 45.37 6.45
N PRO A 429 12.11 44.40 7.04
CA PRO A 429 11.07 44.71 8.02
C PRO A 429 11.72 45.31 9.28
N LEU A 430 11.35 46.54 9.62
CA LEU A 430 11.85 47.24 10.80
C LEU A 430 10.68 47.54 11.73
N GLU A 431 10.84 47.18 13.01
CA GLU A 431 9.91 47.57 14.06
C GLU A 431 10.22 49.01 14.50
N TYR A 432 9.24 49.90 14.42
CA TYR A 432 9.41 51.31 14.85
C TYR A 432 9.56 51.42 16.37
N GLN A 433 8.97 50.48 17.11
CA GLN A 433 8.88 50.55 18.56
C GLN A 433 10.14 49.97 19.22
N GLN A 434 10.80 50.77 20.07
CA GLN A 434 12.02 50.35 20.76
C GLN A 434 11.72 49.33 21.87
N PRO A 435 12.42 48.17 21.91
CA PRO A 435 12.26 47.19 22.98
C PRO A 435 12.82 47.73 24.30
N ARG A 436 12.12 47.46 25.42
CA ARG A 436 12.56 47.81 26.78
C ARG A 436 12.89 46.55 27.58
N GLY A 437 13.91 45.82 27.13
CA GLY A 437 14.36 44.55 27.74
C GLY A 437 14.00 43.32 26.88
N LEU A 438 14.23 42.12 27.44
CA LEU A 438 14.06 40.85 26.72
C LEU A 438 12.59 40.47 26.50
N PHE A 439 11.69 40.82 27.44
CA PHE A 439 10.24 40.58 27.36
C PHE A 439 9.46 41.73 26.70
N GLY A 440 10.11 42.57 25.90
CA GLY A 440 9.40 43.58 25.12
C GLY A 440 8.89 44.77 25.94
N LYS A 441 7.57 45.00 25.94
CA LYS A 441 6.90 46.20 26.49
C LYS A 441 6.50 46.03 27.96
N LYS A 442 6.10 47.13 28.62
CA LYS A 442 5.57 47.13 30.00
C LYS A 442 4.23 46.40 30.16
N ASP A 443 3.43 46.32 29.10
CA ASP A 443 2.10 45.68 29.08
C ASP A 443 2.13 44.39 28.24
N ASP A 444 3.31 43.79 28.07
CA ASP A 444 3.43 42.54 27.35
C ASP A 444 2.99 41.39 28.25
N LEU A 445 2.03 40.58 27.80
CA LEU A 445 1.53 39.41 28.52
C LEU A 445 2.70 38.48 28.91
N CYS A 446 3.77 38.43 28.11
CA CYS A 446 4.96 37.66 28.44
C CYS A 446 5.62 38.12 29.75
N ALA A 447 5.67 39.42 30.02
CA ALA A 447 6.24 39.97 31.26
C ALA A 447 5.34 39.76 32.48
N GLU A 448 4.03 39.54 32.28
CA GLU A 448 3.09 39.20 33.34
C GLU A 448 3.22 37.74 33.80
N TYR A 449 3.45 36.81 32.87
CA TYR A 449 3.47 35.38 33.16
C TYR A 449 4.87 34.77 33.35
N PHE A 450 5.92 35.40 32.84
CA PHE A 450 7.28 34.88 32.91
C PHE A 450 8.23 35.83 33.63
N SER A 451 8.96 35.32 34.62
CA SER A 451 10.05 36.03 35.30
C SER A 451 11.40 35.50 34.83
N LEU A 452 12.34 36.41 34.54
CA LEU A 452 13.75 36.10 34.35
C LEU A 452 14.43 36.15 35.72
N GLU A 453 14.32 35.08 36.51
CA GLU A 453 15.19 34.88 37.68
C GLU A 453 16.49 34.17 37.28
#